data_AF-A0A837HHC1-F1
#
_entry.id   AF-A0A837HHC1-F1
#
_cell.length_a   1.000
_cell.length_b   1.000
_cell.length_c   1.000
_cell.angle_alpha   90.00
_cell.angle_beta   90.00
_cell.angle_gamma   90.00
#
_symmetry.space_group_name_H-M   'P 1'
#
loop_
_entity.id
_entity.type
_entity.pdbx_description
1 polymer ?
#
loop_
_entity_poly.entity_id
_entity_poly.type
_entity_poly.pdbx_seq_one_letter_code
_entity_poly.pdbx_strand_id
1 'polypeptide(L)'
;MVDQSLQEVEEELEASEMTGSTCTRCGKPRIVVKTYDEKVDNSTVTYTITECSDPDCQKMVNKTLLTEKKKRQFIKDEQVKREEARKQIIEDKKNHKDDDED
;
A
#
# COMPACT_ATOMS: atom_id res chain seq x y z
N MET A 1 16.42 -5.58 38.26
CA MET A 1 17.47 -5.18 37.30
C MET A 1 16.83 -5.19 35.93
N VAL A 2 17.21 -4.22 35.10
CA VAL A 2 16.33 -3.53 34.15
C VAL A 2 15.90 -4.40 32.98
N ASP A 3 14.64 -4.17 32.60
CA ASP A 3 13.86 -4.68 31.49
C ASP A 3 14.63 -4.64 30.15
N GLN A 4 15.01 -5.82 29.62
CA GLN A 4 15.68 -5.96 28.32
C GLN A 4 14.70 -5.91 27.14
N SER A 5 13.39 -5.89 27.39
CA SER A 5 12.36 -5.92 26.35
C SER A 5 12.00 -4.53 25.81
N LEU A 6 12.46 -3.45 26.46
CA LEU A 6 12.11 -2.07 26.11
C LEU A 6 13.17 -1.36 25.26
N GLN A 7 14.31 -1.98 24.96
CA GLN A 7 15.33 -1.39 24.09
C GLN A 7 15.09 -1.63 22.59
N GLU A 8 14.17 -2.52 22.21
CA GLU A 8 13.81 -2.73 20.78
C GLU A 8 12.78 -1.73 20.26
N VAL A 9 12.24 -0.86 21.12
CA VAL A 9 11.35 0.25 20.70
C VAL A 9 12.08 1.59 20.58
N GLU A 10 13.39 1.62 20.87
CA GLU A 10 14.24 2.82 20.82
C GLU A 10 14.98 3.03 19.49
N GLU A 11 14.67 2.28 18.43
CA GLU A 11 15.12 2.63 17.06
C GLU A 11 14.20 3.68 16.42
N GLU A 12 13.83 4.70 17.18
CA GLU A 12 13.38 5.97 16.63
C GLU A 12 14.62 6.84 16.35
N LEU A 13 14.69 7.40 15.14
CA LEU A 13 15.42 8.63 14.79
C LEU A 13 16.96 8.49 14.88
N GLU A 14 17.72 8.51 13.79
CA GLU A 14 18.16 9.71 13.06
C GLU A 14 19.00 9.14 11.90
N ALA A 15 18.75 9.41 10.62
CA ALA A 15 18.79 10.72 10.02
C ALA A 15 17.92 10.71 8.76
N SER A 16 17.34 11.86 8.43
CA SER A 16 16.82 12.13 7.10
C SER A 16 17.98 12.13 6.10
N GLU A 17 18.50 10.96 5.76
CA GLU A 17 19.53 10.84 4.75
C GLU A 17 18.92 11.31 3.43
N MET A 18 19.59 12.29 2.81
CA MET A 18 19.21 12.70 1.47
C MET A 18 19.56 11.57 0.52
N THR A 19 18.56 11.13 -0.23
CA THR A 19 18.64 9.95 -1.12
C THR A 19 19.49 10.17 -2.37
N GLY A 20 20.17 11.30 -2.49
CA GLY A 20 20.81 11.78 -3.73
C GLY A 20 19.82 12.15 -4.85
N SER A 21 18.52 11.89 -4.67
CA SER A 21 17.48 12.15 -5.66
C SER A 21 16.74 13.46 -5.39
N THR A 22 16.32 14.13 -6.46
CA THR A 22 15.56 15.38 -6.40
C THR A 22 14.08 15.15 -6.73
N CYS A 23 13.23 15.98 -6.15
CA CYS A 23 11.80 15.97 -6.42
C CYS A 23 11.52 16.49 -7.83
N THR A 24 10.87 15.70 -8.66
CA THR A 24 10.50 16.09 -10.03
C THR A 24 9.48 17.22 -10.11
N ARG A 25 8.80 17.55 -9.00
CA ARG A 25 7.80 18.63 -8.95
C ARG A 25 8.38 19.97 -8.55
N CYS A 26 9.22 20.01 -7.51
CA CYS A 26 9.74 21.26 -6.94
C CYS A 26 11.28 21.37 -6.96
N GLY A 27 12.00 20.35 -7.44
CA GLY A 27 13.46 20.33 -7.53
C GLY A 27 14.21 20.09 -6.22
N LYS A 28 13.54 20.19 -5.05
CA LYS A 28 14.16 20.00 -3.73
C LYS A 28 14.54 18.53 -3.47
N PRO A 29 15.55 18.25 -2.62
CA PRO A 29 16.01 16.90 -2.35
C PRO A 29 14.92 16.03 -1.72
N ARG A 30 15.01 14.72 -1.93
CA ARG A 30 14.20 13.72 -1.22
C ARG A 30 14.94 13.16 -0.02
N ILE A 31 14.20 12.97 1.06
CA ILE A 31 14.66 12.42 2.33
C ILE A 31 14.14 11.01 2.53
N VAL A 32 14.92 10.15 3.18
CA VAL A 32 14.43 8.86 3.67
C VAL A 32 13.52 9.10 4.88
N VAL A 33 12.34 8.49 4.88
CA VAL A 33 11.38 8.58 6.00
C VAL A 33 11.22 7.26 6.74
N LYS A 34 11.47 6.14 6.08
CA LYS A 34 11.39 4.81 6.69
C LYS A 34 12.21 3.83 5.87
N THR A 35 12.96 2.99 6.54
CA THR A 35 13.58 1.81 5.96
C THR A 35 13.06 0.59 6.71
N TYR A 36 12.74 -0.49 6.01
CA TYR A 36 12.39 -1.76 6.65
C TYR A 36 12.75 -2.93 5.75
N ASP A 37 13.07 -4.05 6.37
CA ASP A 37 13.38 -5.29 5.68
C ASP A 37 12.16 -6.21 5.66
N GLU A 38 11.92 -6.84 4.52
CA GLU A 38 10.90 -7.86 4.35
C GLU A 38 11.57 -9.13 3.81
N LYS A 39 11.31 -10.27 4.46
CA LYS A 39 11.79 -11.56 3.97
C LYS A 39 10.79 -12.10 2.94
N VAL A 40 11.22 -12.16 1.69
CA VAL A 40 10.43 -12.68 0.56
C VAL A 40 11.08 -13.97 0.10
N ASP A 41 10.40 -15.09 0.33
CA ASP A 41 10.89 -16.46 0.10
C ASP A 41 12.25 -16.71 0.77
N ASN A 42 13.31 -16.77 -0.03
CA ASN A 42 14.68 -17.05 0.39
C ASN A 42 15.57 -15.80 0.43
N SER A 43 15.01 -14.61 0.19
CA SER A 43 15.76 -13.35 0.10
C SER A 43 15.22 -12.32 1.09
N THR A 44 16.12 -11.46 1.59
CA THR A 44 15.75 -10.28 2.36
C THR A 44 15.74 -9.09 1.40
N VAL A 45 14.61 -8.39 1.35
CA VAL A 45 14.42 -7.18 0.54
C VAL A 45 14.35 -5.97 1.46
N THR A 46 15.28 -5.04 1.29
CA THR A 46 15.28 -3.76 2.01
C THR A 46 14.47 -2.73 1.24
N TYR A 47 13.41 -2.22 1.87
CA TYR A 47 12.57 -1.17 1.33
C TYR A 47 12.93 0.16 1.96
N THR A 48 13.20 1.17 1.13
CA THR A 48 13.44 2.54 1.56
C THR A 48 12.33 3.45 1.04
N ILE A 49 11.52 3.98 1.95
CA ILE A 49 10.47 4.95 1.67
C ILE A 49 11.09 6.35 1.71
N THR A 50 10.78 7.14 0.68
CA THR A 50 11.33 8.49 0.52
C THR A 50 10.22 9.51 0.31
N GLU A 51 10.42 10.71 0.84
CA GLU A 51 9.50 11.84 0.67
C GLU A 51 10.22 13.10 0.20
N CYS A 52 9.47 14.05 -0.34
CA CYS A 52 10.01 15.37 -0.63
C CYS A 52 10.28 16.13 0.67
N SER A 53 11.47 16.74 0.79
CA SER A 53 11.83 17.61 1.93
C SER A 53 10.95 18.87 2.06
N ASP A 54 10.18 19.20 1.02
CA ASP A 54 9.24 20.31 1.04
C ASP A 54 7.85 19.85 1.48
N PRO A 55 7.36 20.26 2.67
CA PRO A 55 6.09 19.79 3.21
C PRO A 55 4.90 20.22 2.36
N ASP A 56 4.94 21.40 1.73
CA ASP A 56 3.84 21.87 0.89
C ASP A 56 3.78 21.07 -0.42
N CYS A 57 4.94 20.78 -1.01
CA CYS A 57 5.05 19.90 -2.16
C CYS A 57 4.58 18.48 -1.82
N GLN A 58 5.04 17.92 -0.71
CA GLN A 58 4.67 16.58 -0.26
C GLN A 58 3.17 16.47 0.02
N LYS A 59 2.56 17.49 0.64
CA LYS A 59 1.11 17.55 0.89
C LYS A 59 0.28 17.47 -0.39
N MET A 60 0.71 18.14 -1.47
CA MET A 60 0.04 18.05 -2.78
C MET A 60 0.15 16.65 -3.40
N VAL A 61 1.32 16.02 -3.28
CA VAL A 61 1.53 14.63 -3.73
C VAL A 61 0.62 13.69 -2.94
N ASN A 62 0.61 13.80 -1.62
CA ASN A 62 -0.21 12.96 -0.73
C ASN A 62 -1.70 13.12 -1.01
N LYS A 63 -2.18 14.35 -1.26
CA LYS A 63 -3.57 14.58 -1.69
C LYS A 63 -3.89 13.82 -2.98
N THR A 64 -2.99 13.88 -3.97
CA THR A 64 -3.16 13.18 -5.25
C THR A 64 -3.17 11.66 -5.06
N LEU A 65 -2.22 11.12 -4.29
CA LEU A 65 -2.13 9.70 -3.99
C LEU A 65 -3.37 9.19 -3.26
N LEU A 66 -3.93 9.95 -2.32
CA LEU A 66 -5.17 9.60 -1.63
C LEU A 66 -6.36 9.55 -2.59
N THR A 67 -6.48 10.52 -3.50
CA THR A 67 -7.54 10.51 -4.52
C THR A 67 -7.42 9.29 -5.43
N GLU A 68 -6.22 8.99 -5.93
CA GLU A 68 -6.00 7.85 -6.81
C GLU A 68 -6.19 6.51 -6.07
N LYS A 69 -5.81 6.42 -4.79
CA LYS A 69 -6.07 5.25 -3.96
C LYS A 69 -7.57 4.99 -3.83
N LYS A 70 -8.38 6.02 -3.55
CA LYS A 70 -9.84 5.91 -3.46
C LYS A 70 -10.46 5.46 -4.79
N LYS A 71 -10.02 6.03 -5.91
CA LYS A 71 -10.50 5.61 -7.25
C LYS A 71 -10.18 4.14 -7.52
N ARG A 72 -8.94 3.71 -7.24
CA ARG A 72 -8.52 2.32 -7.43
C ARG A 72 -9.31 1.37 -6.54
N GLN A 73 -9.58 1.74 -5.29
CA GLN A 73 -10.42 0.95 -4.38
C GLN A 73 -11.85 0.82 -4.92
N PHE A 74 -12.49 1.92 -5.30
CA PHE A 74 -13.83 1.89 -5.87
C PHE A 74 -13.92 0.98 -7.11
N ILE A 75 -12.96 1.06 -8.04
CA ILE A 75 -12.93 0.20 -9.22
C ILE A 75 -12.79 -1.28 -8.83
N LYS A 76 -11.91 -1.59 -7.86
CA LYS A 76 -11.74 -2.97 -7.38
C LYS A 76 -13.01 -3.50 -6.72
N ASP A 77 -13.65 -2.70 -5.87
CA ASP A 77 -14.88 -3.10 -5.18
C ASP A 77 -16.01 -3.37 -6.19
N GLU A 78 -16.15 -2.52 -7.21
CA GLU A 78 -17.13 -2.73 -8.29
C GLU A 78 -16.81 -3.96 -9.16
N GLN A 79 -15.53 -4.27 -9.38
CA GLN A 79 -15.14 -5.49 -10.08
C GLN A 79 -15.50 -6.74 -9.27
N VAL A 80 -15.23 -6.74 -7.96
CA VAL A 80 -15.56 -7.85 -7.05
C VAL A 80 -17.07 -8.08 -7.03
N LYS A 81 -17.89 -7.04 -6.85
CA LYS A 81 -19.36 -7.16 -6.88
C LYS A 81 -19.88 -7.76 -8.18
N ARG A 82 -19.32 -7.36 -9.32
CA ARG A 82 -19.72 -7.90 -10.63
C ARG A 82 -19.34 -9.36 -10.78
N GLU A 83 -18.20 -9.77 -10.25
CA GLU A 83 -17.78 -11.16 -10.25
C GLU A 83 -18.68 -12.02 -9.35
N GLU A 84 -19.00 -11.53 -8.15
CA GLU A 84 -19.92 -12.20 -7.22
C GLU A 84 -21.32 -12.36 -7.81
N ALA A 85 -21.89 -11.29 -8.38
CA ALA A 85 -23.19 -11.36 -9.05
C ALA A 85 -23.19 -12.36 -10.22
N ARG A 86 -22.09 -12.44 -10.98
CA ARG A 86 -21.95 -13.45 -12.06
C ARG A 86 -21.92 -14.87 -11.50
N LYS A 87 -21.20 -15.10 -10.40
CA LYS A 87 -21.16 -16.42 -9.74
C LYS A 87 -22.54 -16.84 -9.26
N GLN A 88 -23.27 -15.94 -8.60
CA GLN A 88 -24.65 -16.20 -8.14
C GLN A 88 -25.59 -16.57 -9.30
N ILE A 89 -25.57 -15.81 -10.40
CA ILE A 89 -26.40 -16.12 -11.57
C ILE A 89 -26.07 -17.50 -12.17
N ILE A 90 -24.80 -17.90 -12.17
CA ILE A 90 -24.38 -19.21 -12.67
C ILE A 90 -24.86 -20.33 -11.74
N GLU A 91 -24.75 -20.12 -10.42
CA GLU A 91 -25.24 -21.06 -9.41
C GLU A 91 -26.76 -21.22 -9.46
N ASP A 92 -27.51 -20.14 -9.54
CA ASP A 92 -28.98 -20.16 -9.64
C ASP A 92 -29.45 -20.91 -10.90
N LYS A 93 -28.77 -20.69 -12.04
CA LYS A 93 -29.06 -21.41 -13.28
C LYS A 93 -28.75 -22.89 -13.21
N LYS A 94 -27.71 -23.27 -12.46
CA LYS A 94 -27.36 -24.68 -12.26
C LYS A 94 -28.44 -25.36 -11.43
N ASN A 95 -28.83 -24.76 -10.31
CA ASN A 95 -29.85 -25.31 -9.41
C ASN A 95 -31.20 -25.47 -10.14
N HIS A 96 -31.65 -24.47 -10.91
CA HIS A 96 -32.92 -24.59 -11.65
C HIS A 96 -32.87 -25.70 -12.72
N LYS A 97 -31.72 -25.93 -13.37
CA LYS A 97 -31.59 -27.00 -14.36
C LYS A 97 -31.65 -28.39 -13.72
N ASP A 98 -31.09 -28.54 -12.53
CA ASP A 98 -31.12 -29.80 -11.79
C ASP A 98 -32.55 -30.15 -11.30
N ASP A 99 -33.43 -29.16 -11.10
CA ASP A 99 -34.85 -29.36 -10.71
C ASP A 99 -35.79 -29.77 -11.87
N ASP A 100 -35.40 -29.54 -13.14
CA ASP A 100 -36.22 -29.85 -14.33
C ASP A 100 -35.90 -31.25 -14.96
N GLU A 101 -34.90 -31.97 -14.43
CA GLU A 101 -34.46 -33.30 -14.94
C GLU A 101 -34.96 -34.51 -14.11
N ASP A 102 -35.79 -34.31 -13.06
CA ASP A 102 -36.51 -35.33 -12.27
C ASP A 102 -38.01 -35.45 -12.63
#